data_AF-A0A660UA61-F1
#
_entry.id   AF-A0A660UA61-F1
#
_cell.length_a   1.000
_cell.length_b   1.000
_cell.length_c   1.000
_cell.angle_alpha   90.00
_cell.angle_beta   90.00
_cell.angle_gamma   90.00
#
_symmetry.space_group_name_H-M   'P 1'
#
loop_
_entity.id
_entity.type
_entity.pdbx_description
1 polymer ?
#
loop_
_entity_poly.entity_id
_entity_poly.type
_entity_poly.pdbx_seq_one_letter_code
_entity_poly.pdbx_strand_id
1 'polypeptide(L)'
;VFLYSYGKKKSNLSVDAMYILKNSESEGKVNISAIIYLTNTGGKSDDIKIVAYLLEKWKGIAVEKKEISIGEVKGGVTKEISTYMEIGNGSYQLEVLVFENELLKIKGGGWIETKYYESDGIYYTDTSIQDIYFKRMH
;
A
#
# COMPACT_ATOMS: atom_id res chain seq x y z
N VAL A 1 12.46 30.00 -37.19
CA VAL A 1 12.59 29.73 -35.74
C VAL A 1 11.87 28.41 -35.46
N PHE A 2 12.61 27.31 -35.26
CA PHE A 2 12.00 26.04 -34.88
C PHE A 2 11.84 26.01 -33.37
N LEU A 3 10.60 26.17 -32.89
CA LEU A 3 10.27 26.00 -31.48
C LEU A 3 10.16 24.49 -31.21
N TYR A 4 11.20 23.91 -30.61
CA TYR A 4 11.07 22.62 -29.96
C TYR A 4 10.10 22.78 -28.79
N SER A 5 8.86 22.33 -28.99
CA SER A 5 7.95 22.08 -27.87
C SER A 5 8.55 20.94 -27.06
N TYR A 6 9.33 21.29 -26.02
CA TYR A 6 9.62 20.37 -24.92
C TYR A 6 8.29 20.08 -24.23
N GLY A 7 7.53 19.12 -24.75
CA GLY A 7 6.37 18.59 -24.07
C GLY A 7 6.81 18.15 -22.68
N LYS A 8 6.21 18.71 -21.63
CA LYS A 8 6.48 18.29 -20.24
C LYS A 8 6.45 16.77 -20.21
N LYS A 9 7.57 16.14 -19.82
CA LYS A 9 7.65 14.69 -19.67
C LYS A 9 6.50 14.28 -18.75
N LYS A 10 5.60 13.40 -19.23
CA LYS A 10 4.50 12.90 -18.39
C LYS A 10 5.06 12.17 -17.19
N SER A 11 4.33 12.16 -16.08
CA SER A 11 4.66 11.33 -14.93
C SER A 11 4.68 9.85 -15.33
N ASN A 12 5.48 9.08 -14.61
CA ASN A 12 5.56 7.64 -14.79
C ASN A 12 5.72 7.00 -13.41
N LEU A 13 4.57 6.72 -12.78
CA LEU A 13 4.48 6.20 -11.43
C LEU A 13 4.63 4.67 -11.44
N SER A 14 5.40 4.16 -10.48
CA SER A 14 5.50 2.74 -10.14
C SER A 14 5.52 2.58 -8.62
N VAL A 15 4.95 1.48 -8.13
CA VAL A 15 5.22 1.03 -6.76
C VAL A 15 6.31 -0.02 -6.87
N ASP A 16 7.49 0.31 -6.36
CA ASP A 16 8.68 -0.53 -6.52
C ASP A 16 8.74 -1.61 -5.44
N ALA A 17 8.21 -1.32 -4.25
CA ALA A 17 8.13 -2.25 -3.15
C ALA A 17 7.00 -1.90 -2.18
N MET A 18 6.53 -2.92 -1.47
CA MET A 18 5.70 -2.78 -0.28
C MET A 18 6.18 -3.75 0.79
N TYR A 19 6.25 -3.27 2.03
CA TYR A 19 6.59 -4.06 3.19
C TYR A 19 5.53 -3.91 4.27
N ILE A 20 5.35 -4.95 5.07
CA ILE A 20 4.55 -4.89 6.29
C ILE A 20 5.49 -4.90 7.47
N LEU A 21 5.41 -3.88 8.30
CA LEU A 21 6.13 -3.79 9.56
C LEU A 21 5.17 -4.11 10.71
N LYS A 22 5.48 -5.15 11.48
CA LYS A 22 4.80 -5.42 12.75
C LYS A 22 5.30 -4.41 13.79
N ASN A 23 4.42 -3.56 14.29
CA ASN A 23 4.77 -2.49 15.22
C ASN A 23 4.64 -2.95 16.68
N SER A 24 3.50 -3.54 17.03
CA SER A 24 3.18 -3.98 18.38
C SER A 24 2.05 -5.01 18.38
N GLU A 25 1.83 -5.65 19.52
CA GLU A 25 0.75 -6.62 19.72
C GLU A 25 0.02 -6.31 21.02
N SER A 26 -1.30 -6.47 20.97
CA SER A 26 -2.19 -6.42 22.12
C SER A 26 -3.18 -7.58 22.03
N GLU A 27 -3.95 -7.85 23.10
CA GLU A 27 -4.87 -8.99 23.22
C GLU A 27 -5.64 -9.33 21.92
N GLY A 28 -5.16 -10.34 21.18
CA GLY A 28 -5.78 -10.82 19.95
C GLY A 28 -5.63 -9.92 18.72
N LYS A 29 -4.79 -8.88 18.76
CA LYS A 29 -4.55 -7.93 17.66
C LYS A 29 -3.07 -7.64 17.42
N VAL A 30 -2.71 -7.49 16.14
CA VAL A 30 -1.40 -7.04 15.69
C VAL A 30 -1.55 -5.69 15.01
N ASN A 31 -0.72 -4.75 15.46
CA ASN A 31 -0.63 -3.43 14.86
C ASN A 31 0.45 -3.46 13.80
N ILE A 32 0.09 -3.18 12.56
CA ILE A 32 1.00 -3.22 11.41
C ILE A 32 1.08 -1.88 10.70
N SER A 33 2.20 -1.63 10.05
CA SER A 33 2.36 -0.54 9.07
C SER A 33 2.58 -1.13 7.70
N ALA A 34 1.79 -0.72 6.72
CA ALA A 34 2.10 -0.95 5.31
C ALA A 34 2.97 0.20 4.80
N ILE A 35 4.21 -0.12 4.41
CA ILE A 35 5.19 0.82 3.88
C ILE A 35 5.24 0.63 2.37
N ILE A 36 4.93 1.69 1.62
CA ILE A 36 4.82 1.70 0.17
C ILE A 36 5.88 2.64 -0.40
N TYR A 37 6.69 2.15 -1.34
CA TYR A 37 7.69 2.95 -2.04
C TYR A 37 7.17 3.31 -3.44
N LEU A 38 6.73 4.57 -3.59
CA LEU A 38 6.20 5.09 -4.84
C LEU A 38 7.27 5.92 -5.57
N THR A 39 7.67 5.47 -6.74
CA THR A 39 8.67 6.12 -7.58
C THR A 39 8.04 6.79 -8.78
N ASN A 40 8.47 8.01 -9.09
CA ASN A 40 8.13 8.69 -10.34
C ASN A 40 9.37 8.84 -11.21
N THR A 41 9.48 8.08 -12.30
CA THR A 41 10.62 8.16 -13.26
C THR A 41 10.36 9.13 -14.43
N GLY A 42 9.14 9.67 -14.50
CA GLY A 42 8.69 10.60 -15.52
C GLY A 42 9.05 12.05 -15.21
N GLY A 43 8.27 12.99 -15.73
CA GLY A 43 8.25 14.35 -15.19
C GLY A 43 7.39 14.43 -13.94
N LYS A 44 7.17 15.65 -13.44
CA LYS A 44 6.37 15.91 -12.23
C LYS A 44 4.97 15.28 -12.36
N SER A 45 4.51 14.60 -11.29
CA SER A 45 3.13 14.12 -11.20
C SER A 45 2.15 15.24 -10.92
N ASP A 46 0.88 14.97 -11.17
CA ASP A 46 -0.22 15.73 -10.58
C ASP A 46 -0.44 15.31 -9.12
N ASP A 47 -1.57 15.73 -8.52
CA ASP A 47 -1.95 15.33 -7.17
C ASP A 47 -2.17 13.82 -7.06
N ILE A 48 -1.45 13.20 -6.13
CA ILE A 48 -1.54 11.76 -5.88
C ILE A 48 -2.27 11.49 -4.57
N LYS A 49 -3.18 10.53 -4.64
CA LYS A 49 -3.93 9.97 -3.51
C LYS A 49 -3.74 8.47 -3.47
N ILE A 50 -3.41 7.94 -2.29
CA ILE A 50 -3.34 6.50 -2.05
C ILE A 50 -4.52 6.09 -1.18
N VAL A 51 -5.21 5.03 -1.58
CA VAL A 51 -6.27 4.40 -0.80
C VAL A 51 -5.87 2.97 -0.52
N ALA A 52 -5.83 2.60 0.76
CA ALA A 52 -5.57 1.24 1.19
C ALA A 52 -6.82 0.65 1.86
N TYR A 53 -7.20 -0.55 1.45
CA TYR A 53 -8.28 -1.33 2.02
C TYR A 53 -7.71 -2.58 2.68
N LEU A 54 -8.20 -2.88 3.87
CA LEU A 54 -8.00 -4.17 4.53
C LEU A 54 -9.31 -4.95 4.43
N LEU A 55 -9.30 -6.09 3.75
CA LEU A 55 -10.47 -6.92 3.55
C LEU A 55 -10.32 -8.25 4.29
N GLU A 56 -11.39 -8.73 4.93
CA GLU A 56 -11.43 -10.11 5.38
C GLU A 56 -11.56 -11.04 4.17
N LYS A 57 -10.53 -11.86 3.93
CA LYS A 57 -10.36 -12.63 2.68
C LYS A 57 -11.59 -13.46 2.34
N TRP A 58 -12.19 -14.10 3.34
CA TRP A 58 -13.30 -15.03 3.15
C TRP A 58 -14.67 -14.35 3.00
N LYS A 59 -14.79 -13.09 3.41
CA LYS A 59 -16.07 -12.36 3.38
C LYS A 59 -16.13 -11.34 2.25
N GLY A 60 -14.98 -10.91 1.71
CA GLY A 60 -14.90 -9.83 0.73
C GLY A 60 -15.34 -8.48 1.29
N ILE A 61 -15.39 -8.35 2.62
CA ILE A 61 -15.81 -7.14 3.32
C ILE A 61 -14.56 -6.36 3.69
N ALA A 62 -14.52 -5.09 3.30
CA ALA A 62 -13.51 -4.16 3.79
C ALA A 62 -13.80 -3.86 5.27
N VAL A 63 -12.88 -4.24 6.14
CA VAL A 63 -12.95 -3.97 7.58
C VAL A 63 -12.24 -2.68 7.96
N GLU A 64 -11.32 -2.22 7.13
CA GLU A 64 -10.64 -0.94 7.31
C GLU A 64 -10.34 -0.26 5.97
N LYS A 65 -10.33 1.07 5.97
CA LYS A 65 -9.95 1.92 4.84
C LYS A 65 -9.05 3.06 5.33
N LYS A 66 -7.95 3.31 4.63
CA LYS A 66 -7.06 4.45 4.84
C LYS A 66 -6.91 5.25 3.55
N GLU A 67 -6.97 6.57 3.67
CA GLU A 67 -6.72 7.50 2.57
C GLU A 67 -5.56 8.42 2.93
N ILE A 68 -4.65 8.61 1.98
CA ILE A 68 -3.44 9.40 2.17
C ILE A 68 -3.24 10.28 0.94
N SER A 69 -3.34 11.59 1.14
CA SER A 69 -2.97 12.56 0.13
C SER A 69 -1.47 12.84 0.23
N ILE A 70 -0.73 12.53 -0.83
CA ILE A 70 0.73 12.73 -0.87
C ILE A 70 1.14 13.95 -1.69
N GLY A 71 0.18 14.59 -2.38
CA GLY A 71 0.44 15.70 -3.28
C GLY A 71 1.25 15.26 -4.50
N GLU A 72 2.05 16.17 -5.01
CA GLU A 72 2.88 15.92 -6.17
C GLU A 72 4.18 15.17 -5.79
N VAL A 73 4.66 14.36 -6.72
CA VAL A 73 5.95 13.67 -6.68
C VAL A 73 6.78 14.13 -7.87
N LYS A 74 7.95 14.72 -7.61
CA LYS A 74 8.86 15.17 -8.66
C LYS A 74 9.39 13.97 -9.45
N GLY A 75 9.76 14.20 -10.71
CA GLY A 75 10.46 13.20 -11.52
C GLY A 75 11.81 12.83 -10.89
N GLY A 76 12.17 11.55 -10.98
CA GLY A 76 13.37 10.97 -10.38
C GLY A 76 13.30 10.78 -8.86
N VAL A 77 12.13 10.89 -8.23
CA VAL A 77 11.97 10.78 -6.78
C VAL A 77 11.15 9.56 -6.40
N THR A 78 11.61 8.87 -5.36
CA THR A 78 10.85 7.86 -4.61
C THR A 78 10.36 8.50 -3.32
N LYS A 79 9.05 8.37 -3.04
CA LYS A 79 8.48 8.67 -1.72
C LYS A 79 8.22 7.37 -0.97
N GLU A 80 8.53 7.38 0.31
CA GLU A 80 8.08 6.37 1.27
C GLU A 80 6.75 6.85 1.86
N ILE A 81 5.74 5.98 1.84
CA ILE A 81 4.43 6.23 2.42
C ILE A 81 4.15 5.12 3.42
N SER A 82 3.80 5.49 4.65
CA SER A 82 3.42 4.53 5.68
C SER A 82 1.96 4.72 6.08
N THR A 83 1.26 3.60 6.26
CA THR A 83 -0.11 3.61 6.79
C THR A 83 -0.29 2.51 7.82
N TYR A 84 -0.97 2.85 8.90
CA TYR A 84 -1.19 1.96 10.02
C TYR A 84 -2.50 1.19 9.86
N MET A 85 -2.50 -0.09 10.22
CA MET A 85 -3.68 -0.94 10.26
C MET A 85 -3.62 -1.88 11.47
N GLU A 86 -4.77 -2.36 11.88
CA GLU A 86 -4.91 -3.34 12.95
C GLU A 86 -5.52 -4.62 12.39
N ILE A 87 -4.84 -5.76 12.60
CA ILE A 87 -5.29 -7.07 12.13
C ILE A 87 -5.49 -8.01 13.33
N GLY A 88 -6.54 -8.83 13.30
CA GLY A 88 -6.77 -9.86 14.29
C GLY A 88 -6.30 -11.24 13.83
N ASN A 89 -6.79 -12.29 14.48
CA ASN A 89 -6.59 -13.67 14.04
C ASN A 89 -7.33 -13.92 12.72
N GLY A 90 -6.65 -14.41 11.70
CA GLY A 90 -7.27 -14.78 10.43
C GLY A 90 -6.50 -14.36 9.18
N SER A 91 -7.21 -14.35 8.05
CA SER A 91 -6.65 -14.05 6.74
C SER A 91 -7.26 -12.77 6.18
N TYR A 92 -6.39 -11.84 5.79
CA TYR A 92 -6.75 -10.55 5.25
C TYR A 92 -6.15 -10.35 3.86
N GLN A 93 -6.80 -9.50 3.08
CA GLN A 93 -6.24 -8.93 1.86
C GLN A 93 -5.96 -7.46 2.10
N LEU A 94 -4.72 -7.05 1.89
CA LEU A 94 -4.40 -5.65 1.72
C LEU A 94 -4.54 -5.29 0.24
N GLU A 95 -5.37 -4.32 -0.08
CA GLU A 95 -5.49 -3.75 -1.43
C GLU A 95 -5.08 -2.28 -1.41
N VAL A 96 -4.14 -1.89 -2.27
CA VAL A 96 -3.59 -0.55 -2.40
C VAL A 96 -3.93 0.00 -3.77
N LEU A 97 -4.53 1.18 -3.80
CA LEU A 97 -4.92 1.91 -5.00
C LEU A 97 -4.20 3.26 -5.03
N VAL A 98 -3.47 3.53 -6.11
CA VAL A 98 -2.78 4.81 -6.31
C VAL A 98 -3.46 5.57 -7.42
N PHE A 99 -3.98 6.75 -7.09
CA PHE A 99 -4.64 7.67 -8.01
C PHE A 99 -3.73 8.85 -8.31
N GLU A 100 -3.76 9.32 -9.55
CA GLU A 100 -3.16 10.60 -9.96
C GLU A 100 -4.25 11.41 -10.67
N ASN A 101 -4.54 12.61 -10.15
CA ASN A 101 -5.63 13.47 -10.62
C ASN A 101 -6.96 12.69 -10.76
N GLU A 102 -7.35 12.00 -9.69
CA GLU A 102 -8.55 11.16 -9.59
C GLU A 102 -8.61 9.93 -10.53
N LEU A 103 -7.58 9.68 -11.34
CA LEU A 103 -7.50 8.48 -12.18
C LEU A 103 -6.67 7.39 -11.49
N LEU A 104 -7.23 6.19 -11.37
CA LEU A 104 -6.51 5.03 -10.85
C LEU A 104 -5.35 4.66 -11.78
N LYS A 105 -4.11 4.80 -11.30
CA LYS A 105 -2.90 4.48 -12.07
C LYS A 105 -2.34 3.11 -11.74
N ILE A 106 -2.36 2.76 -10.45
CA ILE A 106 -1.75 1.53 -9.96
C ILE A 106 -2.72 0.86 -8.99
N LYS A 107 -2.89 -0.45 -9.14
CA LYS A 107 -3.53 -1.32 -8.17
C LYS A 107 -2.53 -2.36 -7.71
N GLY A 108 -2.44 -2.60 -6.42
CA GLY A 108 -1.60 -3.64 -5.86
C GLY A 108 -2.17 -4.17 -4.57
N GLY A 109 -1.44 -5.07 -3.94
CA GLY A 109 -1.89 -5.69 -2.71
C GLY A 109 -1.09 -6.93 -2.34
N GLY A 110 -1.57 -7.63 -1.33
CA GLY A 110 -1.01 -8.89 -0.86
C GLY A 110 -1.91 -9.53 0.19
N TRP A 111 -1.65 -10.80 0.50
CA TRP A 111 -2.36 -11.54 1.54
C TRP A 111 -1.60 -11.47 2.84
N ILE A 112 -2.32 -11.22 3.93
CA ILE A 112 -1.78 -11.25 5.28
C ILE A 112 -2.46 -12.40 6.01
N GLU A 113 -1.68 -13.32 6.56
CA GLU A 113 -2.19 -14.39 7.43
C GLU A 113 -1.61 -14.19 8.82
N THR A 114 -2.48 -14.11 9.81
CA THR A 114 -2.12 -14.01 11.22
C THR A 114 -2.73 -15.20 11.97
N LYS A 115 -1.89 -15.92 12.71
CA LYS A 115 -2.30 -17.06 13.55
C LYS A 115 -1.95 -16.79 15.00
N TYR A 116 -2.95 -16.94 15.86
CA TYR A 116 -2.79 -16.92 17.31
C TYR A 116 -2.81 -18.34 17.85
N TYR A 117 -1.86 -18.66 18.71
CA TYR A 117 -1.86 -19.91 19.45
C TYR A 117 -1.36 -19.69 20.88
N GLU A 118 -1.94 -20.44 21.81
CA GLU A 118 -1.59 -20.43 23.22
C GLU A 118 -0.84 -21.72 23.55
N SER A 119 0.29 -21.60 24.24
CA SER A 119 1.01 -22.74 24.82
C SER A 119 1.49 -22.35 26.21
N ASP A 120 1.18 -23.18 27.21
CA ASP A 120 1.56 -22.97 28.61
C ASP A 120 1.17 -21.59 29.17
N GLY A 121 0.04 -21.04 28.74
CA GLY A 121 -0.44 -19.70 29.15
C GLY A 121 0.29 -18.53 28.50
N ILE A 122 1.19 -18.81 27.55
CA ILE A 122 1.89 -17.80 26.73
C ILE A 122 1.20 -17.72 25.36
N TYR A 123 0.85 -16.50 24.95
CA TYR A 123 0.28 -16.22 23.65
C TYR A 123 1.38 -15.94 22.62
N TYR A 124 1.28 -16.62 21.48
CA TYR A 124 2.15 -16.42 20.34
C TYR A 124 1.33 -15.95 19.14
N THR A 125 1.96 -15.11 18.33
CA THR A 125 1.40 -14.67 17.06
C THR A 125 2.41 -14.90 15.95
N ASP A 126 1.98 -15.60 14.91
CA ASP A 126 2.70 -15.70 13.64
C ASP A 126 1.98 -14.84 12.60
N THR A 127 2.72 -14.01 11.86
CA THR A 127 2.17 -13.12 10.83
C THR A 127 3.02 -13.24 9.58
N SER A 128 2.41 -13.60 8.46
CA SER A 128 3.08 -13.70 7.17
C SER A 128 2.39 -12.86 6.10
N ILE A 129 3.17 -12.37 5.14
CA ILE A 129 2.66 -11.74 3.92
C ILE A 129 3.04 -12.57 2.70
N GLN A 130 2.09 -12.75 1.79
CA GLN A 130 2.25 -13.55 0.58
C GLN A 130 1.65 -12.83 -0.64
N ASP A 131 2.08 -13.26 -1.82
CA ASP A 131 1.59 -12.80 -3.12
C ASP A 131 1.50 -11.28 -3.28
N ILE A 132 2.55 -10.56 -2.88
CA ILE A 132 2.62 -9.11 -3.12
C ILE A 132 2.66 -8.85 -4.61
N TYR A 133 1.75 -8.02 -5.10
CA TYR A 133 1.67 -7.66 -6.51
C TYR A 133 1.37 -6.18 -6.72
N PHE A 134 1.83 -5.65 -7.86
CA PHE A 134 1.49 -4.33 -8.36
C PHE A 134 1.22 -4.39 -9.86
N LYS A 135 0.13 -3.75 -10.27
CA LYS A 135 -0.31 -3.68 -11.66
C LYS A 135 -0.61 -2.24 -12.04
N ARG A 136 -0.03 -1.80 -13.15
CA ARG A 136 -0.40 -0.55 -13.80
C ARG A 136 -1.74 -0.72 -14.51
N MET A 137 -2.61 0.27 -14.36
CA MET A 137 -3.96 0.26 -14.91
C MET A 137 -4.03 1.04 -16.23
N HIS A 138 -3.34 2.19 -16.30
CA HIS A 138 -3.34 3.13 -17.44
C HIS A 138 -1.99 3.81 -17.66
#